data_AF-A0A499UZN3-F1
#
_entry.id   AF-A0A499UZN3-F1
#
_cell.length_a   1.000
_cell.length_b   1.000
_cell.length_c   1.000
_cell.angle_alpha   90.00
_cell.angle_beta   90.00
_cell.angle_gamma   90.00
#
_symmetry.space_group_name_H-M   'P 1'
#
loop_
_entity.id
_entity.type
_entity.pdbx_description
1 polymer ?
#
loop_
_entity_poly.entity_id
_entity_poly.type
_entity_poly.pdbx_seq_one_letter_code
_entity_poly.pdbx_strand_id
1 'polypeptide(L)'
;MPAVARGRHSWAHVRDGGFDARRYTVDVIPDEEPAKGFVLAHHYSGSYPAVTVQFGLYDVVDGERRLCGVAVFGVPVSTAVLTKPLPELRPYTESLVCSRFVLLDECPANSESWFLANCLKRLLARGVHGVVSFADPVPRRTASGLLVMPGHVGTIYAATNAVYASRATARTVSQQRLDELCAEVEQIAELLVARPEAAGEAIEAFNAMTGHDYVALDFAEYYGSRSLEEFAKEAARPARPVVADINRDELVEIVRRLLTASAESGYYLRLLEANVSHPRVSDLVFHPSDILQDPSAEQIVDEALKYRPIAL
;
A
#
# COMPACT_ATOMS: atom_id res chain seq x y z
N MET A 1 -13.10 14.39 -2.80
CA MET A 1 -13.31 14.73 -4.22
C MET A 1 -12.10 15.54 -4.69
N PRO A 2 -11.10 14.95 -5.36
CA PRO A 2 -9.86 15.67 -5.61
C PRO A 2 -10.04 16.66 -6.76
N ALA A 3 -9.77 17.94 -6.49
CA ALA A 3 -9.65 18.94 -7.51
C ALA A 3 -8.36 18.68 -8.31
N VAL A 4 -8.54 18.32 -9.58
CA VAL A 4 -7.50 18.37 -10.60
C VAL A 4 -6.86 19.75 -10.55
N ALA A 5 -5.58 19.83 -10.17
CA ALA A 5 -4.77 20.99 -10.46
C ALA A 5 -4.63 21.10 -11.99
N ARG A 6 -5.60 21.77 -12.63
CA ARG A 6 -5.54 22.16 -14.04
C ARG A 6 -4.27 22.98 -14.20
N GLY A 7 -3.45 22.67 -15.22
CA GLY A 7 -2.15 23.29 -15.51
C GLY A 7 -2.17 24.81 -15.71
N ARG A 8 -2.46 25.56 -14.65
CA ARG A 8 -2.23 26.98 -14.51
C ARG A 8 -0.98 27.14 -13.65
N HIS A 9 -0.05 27.99 -14.08
CA HIS A 9 1.07 28.40 -13.24
C HIS A 9 0.52 28.94 -11.91
N SER A 10 0.84 28.26 -10.80
CA SER A 10 0.38 28.59 -9.44
C SER A 10 1.38 29.48 -8.68
N TRP A 11 2.44 29.92 -9.35
CA TRP A 11 3.42 30.82 -8.78
C TRP A 11 2.82 32.22 -8.60
N ALA A 12 3.03 32.80 -7.42
CA ALA A 12 2.71 34.18 -7.09
C ALA A 12 3.86 34.79 -6.30
N HIS A 13 4.03 36.12 -6.36
CA HIS A 13 4.95 36.81 -5.46
C HIS A 13 4.43 36.74 -4.02
N VAL A 14 5.34 36.83 -3.03
CA VAL A 14 4.97 36.92 -1.60
C VAL A 14 3.91 38.00 -1.34
N ARG A 15 4.08 39.19 -1.93
CA ARG A 15 3.13 40.30 -1.77
C ARG A 15 1.73 40.02 -2.34
N ASP A 16 1.63 39.04 -3.24
CA ASP A 16 0.41 38.64 -3.94
C ASP A 16 -0.14 37.31 -3.38
N GLY A 17 0.29 36.91 -2.17
CA GLY A 17 -0.13 35.67 -1.50
C GLY A 17 0.71 34.43 -1.84
N GLY A 18 1.85 34.61 -2.49
CA GLY A 18 2.81 33.54 -2.77
C GLY A 18 3.57 33.03 -1.54
N PHE A 19 4.34 31.96 -1.73
CA PHE A 19 5.10 31.31 -0.66
C PHE A 19 6.14 32.25 -0.02
N ASP A 20 6.00 32.49 1.30
CA ASP A 20 6.97 33.20 2.12
C ASP A 20 7.68 32.23 3.06
N ALA A 21 8.94 31.90 2.75
CA ALA A 21 9.74 30.98 3.55
C ALA A 21 9.88 31.39 5.03
N ARG A 22 9.75 32.68 5.36
CA ARG A 22 9.88 33.18 6.75
C ARG A 22 8.74 32.73 7.65
N ARG A 23 7.59 32.38 7.05
CA ARG A 23 6.41 31.86 7.75
C ARG A 23 6.56 30.39 8.12
N TYR A 24 7.50 29.67 7.51
CA TYR A 24 7.61 28.22 7.68
C TYR A 24 8.89 27.83 8.41
N THR A 25 8.78 26.80 9.22
CA THR A 25 9.92 26.13 9.86
C THR A 25 9.91 24.65 9.52
N VAL A 26 11.09 24.05 9.45
CA VAL A 26 11.26 22.62 9.20
C VAL A 26 12.03 22.05 10.36
N ASP A 27 11.48 21.07 11.07
CA ASP A 27 12.16 20.43 12.19
C ASP A 27 11.98 18.91 12.19
N VAL A 28 12.84 18.22 12.92
CA VAL A 28 12.67 16.78 13.17
C VAL A 28 11.45 16.60 14.06
N ILE A 29 10.61 15.63 13.71
CA ILE A 29 9.55 15.16 14.60
C ILE A 29 10.16 14.03 15.44
N PRO A 30 10.31 14.19 16.77
CA PRO A 30 10.98 13.19 17.60
C PRO A 30 10.16 11.91 17.75
N ASP A 31 8.84 12.04 17.93
CA ASP A 31 7.92 10.92 18.13
C ASP A 31 7.20 10.55 16.83
N GLU A 32 7.00 9.27 16.56
CA GLU A 32 6.32 8.84 15.32
C GLU A 32 4.85 9.25 15.26
N GLU A 33 4.15 9.30 16.39
CA GLU A 33 2.69 9.49 16.44
C GLU A 33 2.18 10.76 15.71
N PRO A 34 2.74 11.96 15.92
CA PRO A 34 2.34 13.14 15.16
C PRO A 34 2.53 12.99 13.64
N ALA A 35 3.65 12.40 13.21
CA ALA A 35 3.96 12.21 11.80
C ALA A 35 3.06 11.12 11.17
N LYS A 36 2.86 10.02 11.90
CA LYS A 36 2.00 8.89 11.53
C LYS A 36 0.56 9.33 11.37
N GLY A 37 -0.01 10.02 12.36
CA GLY A 37 -1.38 10.55 12.29
C GLY A 37 -1.58 11.44 11.07
N PHE A 38 -0.65 12.37 10.83
CA PHE A 38 -0.70 13.26 9.67
C PHE A 38 -0.62 12.50 8.34
N VAL A 39 0.33 11.55 8.21
CA VAL A 39 0.49 10.77 6.98
C VAL A 39 -0.71 9.87 6.71
N LEU A 40 -1.27 9.20 7.72
CA LEU A 40 -2.44 8.36 7.55
C LEU A 40 -3.67 9.16 7.10
N ALA A 41 -3.82 10.39 7.61
CA ALA A 41 -4.93 11.27 7.25
C ALA A 41 -4.80 11.88 5.84
N HIS A 42 -3.58 12.21 5.40
CA HIS A 42 -3.38 13.06 4.21
C HIS A 42 -2.66 12.37 3.04
N HIS A 43 -1.88 11.31 3.28
CA HIS A 43 -1.16 10.62 2.21
C HIS A 43 -2.06 9.58 1.54
N TYR A 44 -2.06 9.57 0.21
CA TYR A 44 -2.93 8.72 -0.60
C TYR A 44 -2.78 7.21 -0.33
N SER A 45 -1.66 6.77 0.26
CA SER A 45 -1.38 5.37 0.52
C SER A 45 -1.94 4.85 1.84
N GLY A 46 -2.45 5.72 2.72
CA GLY A 46 -3.04 5.34 4.01
C GLY A 46 -2.15 4.45 4.88
N SER A 47 -0.82 4.60 4.80
CA SER A 47 0.14 3.69 5.45
C SER A 47 1.39 4.43 5.90
N TYR A 48 1.93 4.03 7.04
CA TYR A 48 3.14 4.60 7.63
C TYR A 48 4.29 3.58 7.62
N PRO A 49 5.34 3.80 6.81
CA PRO A 49 6.46 2.86 6.67
C PRO A 49 7.49 3.02 7.80
N ALA A 50 8.46 2.10 7.86
CA ALA A 50 9.58 2.19 8.79
C ALA A 50 10.36 3.51 8.63
N VAL A 51 10.67 4.15 9.76
CA VAL A 51 11.25 5.49 9.82
C VAL A 51 12.69 5.43 10.33
N THR A 52 13.59 6.14 9.65
CA THR A 52 14.93 6.48 10.18
C THR A 52 14.95 7.92 10.66
N VAL A 53 14.32 8.83 9.91
CA VAL A 53 14.12 10.21 10.30
C VAL A 53 12.89 10.78 9.61
N GLN A 54 12.18 11.63 10.34
CA GLN A 54 10.95 12.26 9.89
C GLN A 54 11.04 13.76 10.19
N PHE A 55 10.59 14.57 9.25
CA PHE A 55 10.57 16.02 9.36
C PHE A 55 9.14 16.53 9.22
N GLY A 56 8.83 17.56 9.99
CA GLY A 56 7.60 18.33 9.87
C GLY A 56 7.88 19.67 9.20
N LEU A 57 7.00 20.07 8.29
CA LEU A 57 6.83 21.45 7.85
C LEU A 57 5.78 22.10 8.76
N TYR A 58 6.15 23.21 9.38
CA TYR A 58 5.29 23.93 10.30
C TYR A 58 5.03 25.33 9.77
N ASP A 59 3.75 25.66 9.63
CA ASP A 59 3.26 27.01 9.42
C ASP A 59 3.29 27.75 10.76
N VAL A 60 3.99 28.88 10.81
CA VAL A 60 4.19 29.68 12.03
C VAL A 60 3.46 31.01 11.89
N VAL A 61 2.41 31.18 12.68
CA VAL A 61 1.58 32.40 12.70
C VAL A 61 1.46 32.87 14.15
N ASP A 62 1.80 34.12 14.41
CA ASP A 62 1.73 34.75 15.74
C ASP A 62 2.40 33.95 16.88
N GLY A 63 3.43 33.17 16.54
CA GLY A 63 4.17 32.31 17.46
C GLY A 63 3.60 30.90 17.63
N GLU A 64 2.40 30.63 17.12
CA GLU A 64 1.83 29.29 17.07
C GLU A 64 2.40 28.48 15.89
N ARG A 65 2.72 27.21 16.14
CA ARG A 65 3.26 26.30 15.14
C ARG A 65 2.23 25.24 14.81
N ARG A 66 1.82 25.17 13.54
CA ARG A 66 0.88 24.19 13.03
C ARG A 66 1.55 23.28 12.00
N LEU A 67 1.46 21.97 12.21
CA LEU A 67 1.99 20.99 11.25
C LEU A 67 1.17 21.05 9.96
N CYS A 68 1.82 21.34 8.84
CA CYS A 68 1.20 21.43 7.52
C CYS A 68 1.88 20.55 6.46
N GLY A 69 2.93 19.81 6.82
CA GLY A 69 3.51 18.79 5.98
C GLY A 69 4.43 17.84 6.73
N VAL A 70 4.63 16.64 6.18
CA VAL A 70 5.48 15.59 6.73
C VAL A 70 6.31 14.96 5.62
N ALA A 71 7.61 14.76 5.91
CA ALA A 71 8.53 14.01 5.08
C ALA A 71 9.16 12.88 5.90
N VAL A 72 9.01 11.64 5.44
CA VAL A 72 9.52 10.43 6.09
C VAL A 72 10.65 9.85 5.23
N PHE A 73 11.79 9.63 5.87
CA PHE A 73 12.95 8.98 5.27
C PHE A 73 13.27 7.71 6.06
N GLY A 74 13.54 6.62 5.34
CA GLY A 74 13.70 5.33 5.99
C GLY A 74 14.47 4.32 5.16
N VAL A 75 14.36 3.07 5.60
CA VAL A 75 14.97 1.91 4.98
C VAL A 75 13.93 1.22 4.07
N PRO A 76 14.23 1.03 2.78
CA PRO A 76 13.35 0.26 1.91
C PRO A 76 13.39 -1.24 2.23
N VAL A 77 12.34 -1.96 1.83
CA VAL A 77 12.23 -3.42 2.00
C VAL A 77 13.35 -4.19 1.29
N SER A 78 13.90 -3.64 0.22
CA SER A 78 15.03 -4.22 -0.50
C SER A 78 16.19 -3.23 -0.57
N THR A 79 17.39 -3.68 -0.17
CA THR A 79 18.66 -2.95 -0.33
C THR A 79 18.88 -2.46 -1.76
N ALA A 80 18.40 -3.22 -2.75
CA ALA A 80 18.53 -2.92 -4.18
C ALA A 80 17.86 -1.60 -4.60
N VAL A 81 16.91 -1.09 -3.81
CA VAL A 81 16.30 0.23 -4.02
C VAL A 81 17.34 1.34 -3.88
N LEU A 82 18.33 1.16 -3.00
CA LEU A 82 19.40 2.14 -2.76
C LEU A 82 20.65 1.82 -3.58
N THR A 83 21.08 0.55 -3.61
CA THR A 83 22.37 0.18 -4.21
C THR A 83 22.38 0.22 -5.73
N LYS A 84 21.22 0.11 -6.39
CA LYS A 84 21.14 0.27 -7.86
C LYS A 84 21.36 1.74 -8.29
N PRO A 85 20.61 2.73 -7.75
CA PRO A 85 20.81 4.13 -8.13
C PRO A 85 22.03 4.79 -7.47
N LEU A 86 22.47 4.29 -6.30
CA LEU A 86 23.53 4.89 -5.48
C LEU A 86 24.56 3.83 -5.06
N PRO A 87 25.27 3.18 -6.01
CA PRO A 87 26.13 2.03 -5.71
C PRO A 87 27.32 2.34 -4.80
N GLU A 88 27.78 3.59 -4.80
CA GLU A 88 28.94 4.05 -4.02
C GLU A 88 28.60 4.43 -2.57
N LEU A 89 27.32 4.47 -2.19
CA LEU A 89 26.89 4.87 -0.85
C LEU A 89 26.51 3.66 -0.01
N ARG A 90 26.93 3.66 1.26
CA ARG A 90 26.50 2.61 2.21
C ARG A 90 24.98 2.73 2.46
N PRO A 91 24.18 1.68 2.15
CA PRO A 91 22.74 1.74 2.37
C PRO A 91 22.42 1.91 3.86
N TYR A 92 21.29 2.57 4.13
CA TYR A 92 20.70 2.76 5.47
C TYR A 92 21.45 3.74 6.39
N THR A 93 22.65 4.15 5.99
CA THR A 93 23.49 5.10 6.72
C THR A 93 23.82 6.31 5.86
N GLU A 94 24.42 6.10 4.69
CA GLU A 94 24.73 7.16 3.73
C GLU A 94 23.66 7.33 2.66
N SER A 95 22.73 6.38 2.54
CA SER A 95 21.57 6.51 1.66
C SER A 95 20.26 6.03 2.30
N LEU A 96 19.17 6.74 2.01
CA LEU A 96 17.82 6.46 2.50
C LEU A 96 16.78 6.56 1.37
N VAL A 97 15.58 6.05 1.60
CA VAL A 97 14.43 6.29 0.71
C VAL A 97 13.53 7.38 1.30
N CYS A 98 13.09 8.33 0.48
CA CYS A 98 11.97 9.22 0.83
C CYS A 98 10.69 8.41 0.64
N SER A 99 10.14 7.89 1.73
CA SER A 99 9.03 6.94 1.70
C SER A 99 7.68 7.62 1.75
N ARG A 100 7.57 8.77 2.43
CA ARG A 100 6.36 9.61 2.44
C ARG A 100 6.75 11.07 2.33
N PHE A 101 6.03 11.80 1.50
CA PHE A 101 6.18 13.25 1.39
C PHE A 101 4.79 13.83 1.10
N VAL A 102 4.23 14.55 2.07
CA VAL A 102 2.85 15.06 2.00
C VAL A 102 2.76 16.43 2.65
N LEU A 103 2.07 17.36 2.00
CA LEU A 103 1.72 18.67 2.52
C LEU A 103 0.20 18.85 2.40
N LEU A 104 -0.37 19.75 3.19
CA LEU A 104 -1.77 20.16 3.02
C LEU A 104 -1.93 20.96 1.72
N ASP A 105 -3.08 20.81 1.04
CA ASP A 105 -3.40 21.49 -0.22
C ASP A 105 -3.39 23.04 -0.12
N GLU A 106 -3.57 23.57 1.08
CA GLU A 106 -3.49 25.01 1.38
C GLU A 106 -2.06 25.57 1.37
N CYS A 107 -1.04 24.70 1.34
CA CYS A 107 0.35 25.15 1.26
C CYS A 107 0.60 25.85 -0.09
N PRO A 108 1.12 27.10 -0.11
CA PRO A 108 1.34 27.82 -1.35
C PRO A 108 2.33 27.10 -2.29
N ALA A 109 2.24 27.39 -3.59
CA ALA A 109 3.19 26.88 -4.56
C ALA A 109 4.65 27.14 -4.16
N ASN A 110 5.55 26.18 -4.40
CA ASN A 110 6.95 26.12 -3.95
C ASN A 110 7.18 25.63 -2.50
N SER A 111 6.13 25.48 -1.68
CA SER A 111 6.29 24.93 -0.32
C SER A 111 6.94 23.55 -0.34
N GLU A 112 6.53 22.68 -1.27
CA GLU A 112 7.05 21.32 -1.44
C GLU A 112 8.56 21.31 -1.72
N SER A 113 9.02 22.00 -2.78
CA SER A 113 10.44 22.03 -3.15
C SER A 113 11.31 22.67 -2.07
N TRP A 114 10.81 23.73 -1.41
CA TRP A 114 11.52 24.37 -0.30
C TRP A 114 11.63 23.46 0.93
N PHE A 115 10.55 22.76 1.28
CA PHE A 115 10.55 21.80 2.38
C PHE A 115 11.50 20.63 2.10
N LEU A 116 11.45 20.07 0.89
CA LEU A 116 12.34 18.99 0.47
C LEU A 116 13.81 19.41 0.54
N ALA A 117 14.16 20.60 0.03
CA ALA A 117 15.53 21.12 0.11
C ALA A 117 16.03 21.26 1.56
N ASN A 118 15.18 21.70 2.49
CA ASN A 118 15.51 21.77 3.92
C ASN A 118 15.69 20.38 4.54
N CYS A 119 14.87 19.41 4.19
CA CYS A 119 15.04 18.01 4.62
C CYS A 119 16.40 17.46 4.15
N LEU A 120 16.73 17.62 2.86
CA LEU A 120 17.99 17.16 2.29
C LEU A 120 19.21 17.81 2.95
N LYS A 121 19.15 19.11 3.24
CA LYS A 121 20.22 19.81 3.99
C LYS A 121 20.42 19.21 5.38
N ARG A 122 19.34 18.89 6.09
CA ARG A 122 19.37 18.29 7.43
C ARG A 122 19.82 16.82 7.41
N LEU A 123 19.53 16.09 6.34
CA LEU A 123 20.00 14.73 6.08
C LEU A 123 21.51 14.71 5.81
N LEU A 124 22.00 15.62 4.98
CA LEU A 124 23.44 15.75 4.70
C LEU A 124 24.23 16.02 5.97
N ALA A 125 23.74 16.91 6.85
CA ALA A 125 24.36 17.18 8.14
C ALA A 125 24.40 15.95 9.08
N ARG A 126 23.62 14.90 8.79
CA ARG A 126 23.59 13.62 9.52
C ARG A 126 24.40 12.52 8.83
N GLY A 127 25.11 12.82 7.75
CA GLY A 127 25.89 11.84 6.99
C GLY A 127 25.09 11.06 5.94
N VAL A 128 23.85 11.48 5.62
CA VAL A 128 23.09 10.90 4.51
C VAL A 128 23.43 11.67 3.23
N HIS A 129 24.16 11.01 2.33
CA HIS A 129 24.69 11.57 1.09
C HIS A 129 23.81 11.33 -0.14
N GLY A 130 22.82 10.44 -0.04
CA GLY A 130 21.89 10.16 -1.13
C GLY A 130 20.49 9.80 -0.66
N VAL A 131 19.49 10.22 -1.42
CA VAL A 131 18.09 9.87 -1.18
C VAL A 131 17.47 9.37 -2.47
N VAL A 132 16.81 8.22 -2.40
CA VAL A 132 15.99 7.70 -3.51
C VAL A 132 14.54 8.06 -3.23
N SER A 133 13.82 8.55 -4.24
CA SER A 133 12.37 8.73 -4.15
C SER A 133 11.70 8.15 -5.40
N PHE A 134 10.46 7.70 -5.23
CA PHE A 134 9.64 7.22 -6.32
C PHE A 134 8.56 8.26 -6.64
N ALA A 135 8.53 8.70 -7.89
CA ALA A 135 7.36 9.34 -8.47
C ALA A 135 6.60 8.26 -9.24
N ASP A 136 5.30 8.12 -9.02
CA ASP A 136 4.45 7.22 -9.81
C ASP A 136 3.74 8.04 -10.89
N PRO A 137 4.30 8.18 -12.11
CA PRO A 137 3.66 8.95 -13.17
C PRO A 137 2.47 8.21 -13.79
N VAL A 138 2.11 7.01 -13.31
CA VAL A 138 1.07 6.17 -13.91
C VAL A 138 -0.29 6.53 -13.31
N PRO A 139 -1.22 7.05 -14.11
CA PRO A 139 -2.57 7.26 -13.64
C PRO A 139 -3.25 5.91 -13.39
N ARG A 140 -3.76 5.68 -12.18
CA ARG A 140 -4.56 4.49 -11.86
C ARG A 140 -6.01 4.75 -12.21
N ARG A 141 -6.63 3.81 -12.89
CA ARG A 141 -8.06 3.84 -13.26
C ARG A 141 -8.77 2.63 -12.67
N THR A 142 -10.07 2.76 -12.37
CA THR A 142 -10.94 1.62 -12.09
C THR A 142 -11.10 0.77 -13.35
N ALA A 143 -11.64 -0.45 -13.22
CA ALA A 143 -12.06 -1.27 -14.36
C ALA A 143 -13.06 -0.55 -15.28
N SER A 144 -13.88 0.37 -14.74
CA SER A 144 -14.80 1.23 -15.48
C SER A 144 -14.14 2.46 -16.13
N GLY A 145 -12.81 2.60 -16.06
CA GLY A 145 -12.04 3.69 -16.68
C GLY A 145 -12.01 4.99 -15.87
N LEU A 146 -12.66 5.04 -14.70
CA LEU A 146 -12.67 6.21 -13.82
C LEU A 146 -11.26 6.43 -13.26
N LEU A 147 -10.76 7.65 -13.33
CA LEU A 147 -9.46 8.01 -12.79
C LEU A 147 -9.49 7.94 -11.24
N VAL A 148 -8.80 6.96 -10.66
CA VAL A 148 -8.66 6.76 -9.21
C VAL A 148 -7.45 7.52 -8.69
N MET A 149 -6.34 7.49 -9.43
CA MET A 149 -5.18 8.34 -9.16
C MET A 149 -4.69 8.94 -10.46
N PRO A 150 -4.45 10.26 -10.52
CA PRO A 150 -3.95 10.93 -11.71
C PRO A 150 -2.49 10.57 -12.05
N GLY A 151 -1.75 9.92 -11.14
CA GLY A 151 -0.29 9.85 -11.19
C GLY A 151 0.35 11.15 -10.69
N HIS A 152 1.57 11.07 -10.17
CA HIS A 152 2.37 12.22 -9.74
C HIS A 152 3.65 12.25 -10.59
N VAL A 153 3.70 13.20 -11.54
CA VAL A 153 4.97 13.55 -12.19
C VAL A 153 5.83 14.22 -11.12
N GLY A 154 7.02 13.67 -10.85
CA GLY A 154 7.95 14.12 -9.81
C GLY A 154 8.56 15.51 -10.03
N THR A 155 7.75 16.50 -10.39
CA THR A 155 8.13 17.88 -10.70
C THR A 155 8.89 18.52 -9.54
N ILE A 156 8.53 18.19 -8.30
CA ILE A 156 9.23 18.64 -7.10
C ILE A 156 10.68 18.11 -7.05
N TYR A 157 10.92 16.90 -7.53
CA TYR A 157 12.25 16.28 -7.57
C TYR A 157 13.09 16.89 -8.69
N ALA A 158 12.50 17.12 -9.86
CA ALA A 158 13.17 17.85 -10.94
C ALA A 158 13.54 19.29 -10.51
N ALA A 159 12.64 19.98 -9.80
CA ALA A 159 12.88 21.32 -9.26
C ALA A 159 13.96 21.36 -8.17
N THR A 160 14.33 20.22 -7.59
CA THR A 160 15.38 20.09 -6.56
C THR A 160 16.64 19.39 -7.08
N ASN A 161 16.85 19.38 -8.40
CA ASN A 161 18.00 18.78 -9.09
C ASN A 161 18.17 17.27 -8.89
N ALA A 162 17.08 16.55 -8.59
CA ALA A 162 17.14 15.09 -8.54
C ALA A 162 17.47 14.51 -9.93
N VAL A 163 18.36 13.51 -9.96
CA VAL A 163 18.70 12.77 -11.17
C VAL A 163 17.69 11.64 -11.35
N TYR A 164 17.08 11.55 -12.52
CA TYR A 164 16.20 10.42 -12.85
C TYR A 164 17.02 9.13 -13.01
N ALA A 165 16.84 8.19 -12.08
CA ALA A 165 17.63 6.96 -11.98
C ALA A 165 16.96 5.74 -12.63
N SER A 166 16.12 5.94 -13.67
CA SER A 166 15.29 4.93 -14.34
C SER A 166 14.02 4.53 -13.59
N ARG A 167 13.21 3.67 -14.21
CA ARG A 167 11.99 3.11 -13.62
C ARG A 167 12.34 1.99 -12.64
N ALA A 168 11.58 1.88 -11.55
CA ALA A 168 11.52 0.64 -10.80
C ALA A 168 11.14 -0.51 -11.76
N THR A 169 11.64 -1.72 -11.49
CA THR A 169 11.26 -2.90 -12.27
C THR A 169 9.74 -3.03 -12.26
N ALA A 170 9.12 -2.88 -13.44
CA ALA A 170 7.69 -3.10 -13.58
C ALA A 170 7.39 -4.55 -13.19
N ARG A 171 6.63 -4.75 -12.12
CA ARG A 171 6.10 -6.08 -11.80
C ARG A 171 4.84 -6.28 -12.62
N THR A 172 5.03 -6.52 -13.91
CA THR A 172 3.96 -6.94 -14.83
C THR A 172 4.08 -8.45 -15.00
N VAL A 173 3.02 -9.18 -14.69
CA VAL A 173 2.93 -10.59 -15.12
C VAL A 173 2.83 -10.57 -16.64
N SER A 174 3.69 -11.29 -17.36
CA SER A 174 3.62 -11.36 -18.82
C SER A 174 2.34 -12.08 -19.26
N GLN A 175 1.80 -11.73 -20.43
CA GLN A 175 0.64 -12.45 -20.98
C GLN A 175 0.94 -13.95 -21.12
N GLN A 176 2.13 -14.30 -21.61
CA GLN A 176 2.60 -15.68 -21.68
C GLN A 176 2.51 -16.40 -20.31
N ARG A 177 2.92 -15.74 -19.22
CA ARG A 177 2.86 -16.34 -17.89
C ARG A 177 1.43 -16.52 -17.39
N LEU A 178 0.52 -15.60 -17.75
CA LEU A 178 -0.90 -15.77 -17.45
C LEU A 178 -1.48 -16.94 -18.24
N ASP A 179 -1.15 -17.06 -19.53
CA ASP A 179 -1.62 -18.15 -20.38
C ASP A 179 -1.14 -19.52 -19.86
N GLU A 180 0.13 -19.62 -19.44
CA GLU A 180 0.69 -20.80 -18.77
C GLU A 180 -0.10 -21.17 -17.50
N LEU A 181 -0.37 -20.19 -16.63
CA LEU A 181 -1.11 -20.42 -15.39
C LEU A 181 -2.58 -20.79 -15.64
N CYS A 182 -3.23 -20.19 -16.63
CA CYS A 182 -4.58 -20.57 -17.03
C CYS A 182 -4.63 -22.03 -17.49
N ALA A 183 -3.70 -22.43 -18.36
CA ALA A 183 -3.64 -23.81 -18.87
C ALA A 183 -3.42 -24.84 -17.75
N GLU A 184 -2.55 -24.54 -16.79
CA GLU A 184 -2.31 -25.40 -15.62
C GLU A 184 -3.55 -25.51 -14.71
N VAL A 185 -4.26 -24.39 -14.47
CA VAL A 185 -5.50 -24.40 -13.68
C VAL A 185 -6.59 -25.23 -14.37
N GLU A 186 -6.77 -25.08 -15.70
CA GLU A 186 -7.71 -25.89 -16.48
C GLU A 186 -7.35 -27.37 -16.45
N GLN A 187 -6.06 -27.69 -16.66
CA GLN A 187 -5.58 -29.07 -16.63
C GLN A 187 -5.84 -29.73 -15.27
N ILE A 188 -5.60 -29.02 -14.17
CA ILE A 188 -5.87 -29.55 -12.82
C ILE A 188 -7.37 -29.72 -12.60
N ALA A 189 -8.20 -28.77 -13.04
CA ALA A 189 -9.66 -28.87 -12.94
C ALA A 189 -10.21 -30.06 -13.74
N GLU A 190 -9.72 -30.29 -14.96
CA GLU A 190 -10.07 -31.46 -15.77
C GLU A 190 -9.59 -32.77 -15.12
N LEU A 191 -8.39 -32.78 -14.55
CA LEU A 191 -7.80 -33.95 -13.89
C LEU A 191 -8.61 -34.34 -12.65
N LEU A 192 -9.12 -33.38 -11.88
CA LEU A 192 -10.00 -33.63 -10.74
C LEU A 192 -11.30 -34.35 -11.14
N VAL A 193 -11.82 -34.08 -12.34
CA VAL A 193 -13.01 -34.74 -12.88
C VAL A 193 -12.68 -36.12 -13.45
N ALA A 194 -11.59 -36.22 -14.21
CA ALA A 194 -11.27 -37.42 -14.97
C ALA A 194 -10.55 -38.49 -14.14
N ARG A 195 -9.61 -38.10 -13.28
CA ARG A 195 -8.74 -38.95 -12.45
C ARG A 195 -8.33 -38.26 -11.14
N PRO A 196 -9.24 -38.14 -10.16
CA PRO A 196 -9.01 -37.42 -8.92
C PRO A 196 -7.81 -37.94 -8.12
N GLU A 197 -7.47 -39.23 -8.23
CA GLU A 197 -6.31 -39.85 -7.60
C GLU A 197 -4.96 -39.30 -8.09
N ALA A 198 -4.92 -38.73 -9.30
CA ALA A 198 -3.72 -38.14 -9.90
C ALA A 198 -3.64 -36.62 -9.71
N ALA A 199 -4.73 -35.97 -9.28
CA ALA A 199 -4.80 -34.52 -9.15
C ALA A 199 -3.92 -33.96 -8.02
N GLY A 200 -3.68 -34.75 -6.96
CA GLY A 200 -2.85 -34.33 -5.83
C GLY A 200 -1.44 -33.91 -6.23
N GLU A 201 -0.77 -34.71 -7.08
CA GLU A 201 0.59 -34.41 -7.55
C GLU A 201 0.65 -33.13 -8.41
N ALA A 202 -0.37 -32.90 -9.26
CA ALA A 202 -0.45 -31.71 -10.08
C ALA A 202 -0.72 -30.44 -9.23
N ILE A 203 -1.55 -30.54 -8.20
CA ILE A 203 -1.81 -29.46 -7.24
C ILE A 203 -0.53 -29.13 -6.46
N GLU A 204 0.20 -30.13 -5.98
CA GLU A 204 1.49 -29.94 -5.29
C GLU A 204 2.52 -29.24 -6.18
N ALA A 205 2.62 -29.65 -7.46
CA ALA A 205 3.51 -29.01 -8.42
C ALA A 205 3.12 -27.55 -8.70
N PHE A 206 1.82 -27.27 -8.86
CA PHE A 206 1.32 -25.90 -9.06
C PHE A 206 1.57 -25.00 -7.85
N ASN A 207 1.36 -25.53 -6.64
CA ASN A 207 1.66 -24.84 -5.38
C ASN A 207 3.15 -24.56 -5.23
N ALA A 208 4.02 -25.53 -5.54
CA ALA A 208 5.47 -25.32 -5.53
C ALA A 208 5.91 -24.25 -6.55
N MET A 209 5.30 -24.25 -7.74
CA MET A 209 5.60 -23.28 -8.80
C MET A 209 5.19 -21.85 -8.43
N THR A 210 4.05 -21.70 -7.75
CA THR A 210 3.44 -20.38 -7.46
C THR A 210 3.72 -19.89 -6.04
N GLY A 211 4.22 -20.76 -5.16
CA GLY A 211 4.42 -20.52 -3.74
C GLY A 211 3.14 -20.55 -2.90
N HIS A 212 2.01 -21.01 -3.46
CA HIS A 212 0.70 -21.03 -2.80
C HIS A 212 0.38 -22.39 -2.16
N ASP A 213 -0.78 -22.47 -1.54
CA ASP A 213 -1.32 -23.59 -0.77
C ASP A 213 -2.73 -23.99 -1.24
N TYR A 214 -2.99 -23.94 -2.55
CA TYR A 214 -4.28 -24.31 -3.11
C TYR A 214 -4.64 -25.78 -2.84
N VAL A 215 -5.92 -26.05 -2.60
CA VAL A 215 -6.49 -27.39 -2.41
C VAL A 215 -7.36 -27.79 -3.59
N ALA A 216 -7.73 -29.08 -3.68
CA ALA A 216 -8.57 -29.59 -4.78
C ALA A 216 -9.86 -28.79 -4.99
N LEU A 217 -10.48 -28.32 -3.90
CA LEU A 217 -11.69 -27.51 -3.97
C LEU A 217 -11.49 -26.18 -4.72
N ASP A 218 -10.32 -25.55 -4.57
CA ASP A 218 -10.00 -24.27 -5.22
C ASP A 218 -9.99 -24.39 -6.75
N PHE A 219 -9.66 -25.56 -7.28
CA PHE A 219 -9.67 -25.84 -8.73
C PHE A 219 -11.02 -26.41 -9.18
N ALA A 220 -11.70 -27.17 -8.32
CA ALA A 220 -12.99 -27.77 -8.65
C ALA A 220 -14.13 -26.73 -8.67
N GLU A 221 -14.06 -25.67 -7.87
CA GLU A 221 -15.20 -24.75 -7.67
C GLU A 221 -14.91 -23.28 -7.99
N TYR A 222 -13.75 -22.96 -8.57
CA TYR A 222 -13.36 -21.54 -8.79
C TYR A 222 -14.39 -20.76 -9.61
N TYR A 223 -15.06 -21.38 -10.58
CA TYR A 223 -16.07 -20.75 -11.44
C TYR A 223 -17.26 -20.16 -10.66
N GLY A 224 -17.48 -20.59 -9.41
CA GLY A 224 -18.50 -20.02 -8.53
C GLY A 224 -18.12 -18.65 -7.96
N SER A 225 -16.83 -18.27 -7.98
CA SER A 225 -16.32 -17.09 -7.27
C SER A 225 -15.36 -16.21 -8.08
N ARG A 226 -14.71 -16.74 -9.12
CA ARG A 226 -13.73 -16.03 -9.96
C ARG A 226 -13.67 -16.59 -11.37
N SER A 227 -13.21 -15.78 -12.31
CA SER A 227 -12.82 -16.24 -13.65
C SER A 227 -11.47 -16.97 -13.63
N LEU A 228 -11.20 -17.76 -14.68
CA LEU A 228 -9.90 -18.43 -14.87
C LEU A 228 -8.74 -17.42 -14.90
N GLU A 229 -8.92 -16.30 -15.61
CA GLU A 229 -7.91 -15.24 -15.71
C GLU A 229 -7.64 -14.58 -14.34
N GLU A 230 -8.67 -14.44 -13.50
CA GLU A 230 -8.50 -13.93 -12.13
C GLU A 230 -7.75 -14.91 -11.24
N PHE A 231 -8.00 -16.21 -11.36
CA PHE A 231 -7.22 -17.25 -10.68
C PHE A 231 -5.75 -17.18 -11.12
N ALA A 232 -5.47 -17.14 -12.42
CA ALA A 232 -4.10 -17.01 -12.93
C ALA A 232 -3.40 -15.73 -12.42
N LYS A 233 -4.10 -14.59 -12.38
CA LYS A 233 -3.57 -13.33 -11.82
C LYS A 233 -3.29 -13.41 -10.33
N GLU A 234 -4.09 -14.16 -9.59
CA GLU A 234 -3.86 -14.42 -8.16
C GLU A 234 -2.61 -15.28 -7.97
N ALA A 235 -2.54 -16.41 -8.67
CA ALA A 235 -1.43 -17.36 -8.61
C ALA A 235 -0.09 -16.77 -9.08
N ALA A 236 -0.14 -15.75 -9.96
CA ALA A 236 1.05 -15.02 -10.42
C ALA A 236 1.60 -14.00 -9.42
N ARG A 237 0.84 -13.64 -8.38
CA ARG A 237 1.32 -12.75 -7.30
C ARG A 237 2.14 -13.58 -6.32
N PRO A 238 3.11 -13.00 -5.61
CA PRO A 238 3.75 -13.70 -4.49
C PRO A 238 2.68 -14.16 -3.50
N ALA A 239 2.79 -15.41 -3.04
CA ALA A 239 1.90 -15.95 -2.02
C ALA A 239 1.89 -15.01 -0.81
N ARG A 240 0.69 -14.62 -0.41
CA ARG A 240 0.51 -13.60 0.62
C ARG A 240 0.80 -14.25 1.97
N PRO A 241 1.66 -13.64 2.81
CA PRO A 241 2.04 -14.23 4.08
C PRO A 241 0.82 -14.38 4.99
N VAL A 242 0.74 -15.51 5.71
CA VAL A 242 -0.17 -15.63 6.85
C VAL A 242 0.41 -14.78 7.97
N VAL A 243 -0.32 -13.73 8.36
CA VAL A 243 0.04 -12.88 9.49
C VAL A 243 -0.68 -13.41 10.72
N ALA A 244 0.10 -13.80 11.73
CA ALA A 244 -0.40 -14.20 13.04
C ALA A 244 -0.51 -12.97 13.97
N ASP A 245 -1.11 -13.17 15.14
CA ASP A 245 -1.21 -12.17 16.22
C ASP A 245 -1.94 -10.88 15.82
N ILE A 246 -2.93 -11.00 14.92
CA ILE A 246 -3.75 -9.88 14.47
C ILE A 246 -4.62 -9.39 15.63
N ASN A 247 -4.49 -8.11 15.96
CA ASN A 247 -5.27 -7.50 17.02
C ASN A 247 -6.70 -7.14 16.56
N ARG A 248 -7.57 -6.79 17.50
CA ARG A 248 -8.99 -6.48 17.21
C ARG A 248 -9.15 -5.36 16.17
N ASP A 249 -8.37 -4.28 16.25
CA ASP A 249 -8.51 -3.14 15.33
C ASP A 249 -8.06 -3.51 13.91
N GLU A 250 -7.06 -4.39 13.80
CA GLU A 250 -6.63 -4.96 12.52
C GLU A 250 -7.68 -5.90 11.94
N LEU A 251 -8.33 -6.74 12.77
CA LEU A 251 -9.48 -7.55 12.33
C LEU A 251 -10.62 -6.67 11.81
N VAL A 252 -10.90 -5.54 12.45
CA VAL A 252 -11.93 -4.59 11.99
C VAL A 252 -11.55 -4.02 10.63
N GLU A 253 -10.30 -3.63 10.42
CA GLU A 253 -9.83 -3.13 9.13
C GLU A 253 -9.90 -4.20 8.02
N ILE A 254 -9.58 -5.46 8.36
CA ILE A 254 -9.74 -6.61 7.45
C ILE A 254 -11.20 -6.76 7.03
N VAL A 255 -12.14 -6.71 7.98
CA VAL A 255 -13.58 -6.78 7.68
C VAL A 255 -14.06 -5.59 6.86
N ARG A 256 -13.61 -4.35 7.15
CA ARG A 256 -13.94 -3.19 6.32
C ARG A 256 -13.52 -3.40 4.87
N ARG A 257 -12.33 -3.95 4.63
CA ARG A 257 -11.84 -4.24 3.28
C ARG A 257 -12.66 -5.33 2.59
N LEU A 258 -13.12 -6.34 3.32
CA LEU A 258 -14.03 -7.36 2.81
C LEU A 258 -15.36 -6.77 2.36
N LEU A 259 -15.97 -5.90 3.18
CA LEU A 259 -17.25 -5.25 2.86
C LEU A 259 -17.17 -4.32 1.63
N THR A 260 -15.99 -3.79 1.31
CA THR A 260 -15.79 -2.98 0.09
C THR A 260 -15.63 -3.77 -1.21
N ALA A 261 -15.70 -5.11 -1.16
CA ALA A 261 -15.60 -6.01 -2.31
C ALA A 261 -14.38 -5.72 -3.21
N SER A 262 -13.21 -5.55 -2.59
CA SER A 262 -11.95 -5.29 -3.31
C SER A 262 -11.46 -6.52 -4.09
N ALA A 263 -10.54 -6.31 -5.05
CA ALA A 263 -9.83 -7.38 -5.76
C ALA A 263 -8.92 -8.25 -4.85
N GLU A 264 -8.92 -7.99 -3.54
CA GLU A 264 -8.15 -8.68 -2.53
C GLU A 264 -9.02 -9.38 -1.48
N SER A 265 -10.35 -9.36 -1.63
CA SER A 265 -11.29 -9.89 -0.63
C SER A 265 -10.98 -11.34 -0.26
N GLY A 266 -10.62 -12.21 -1.21
CA GLY A 266 -10.27 -13.61 -0.90
C GLY A 266 -9.11 -13.76 0.08
N TYR A 267 -8.12 -12.86 0.07
CA TYR A 267 -7.03 -12.88 1.03
C TYR A 267 -7.43 -12.34 2.40
N TYR A 268 -8.18 -11.23 2.43
CA TYR A 268 -8.67 -10.69 3.70
C TYR A 268 -9.60 -11.69 4.40
N LEU A 269 -10.33 -12.51 3.62
CA LEU A 269 -11.16 -13.58 4.15
C LEU A 269 -10.30 -14.68 4.77
N ARG A 270 -9.29 -15.18 4.04
CA ARG A 270 -8.34 -16.16 4.58
C ARG A 270 -7.63 -15.65 5.84
N LEU A 271 -7.28 -14.37 5.86
CA LEU A 271 -6.61 -13.75 7.01
C LEU A 271 -7.55 -13.65 8.22
N LEU A 272 -8.81 -13.33 7.99
CA LEU A 272 -9.85 -13.32 9.01
C LEU A 272 -10.08 -14.74 9.57
N GLU A 273 -10.28 -15.73 8.71
CA GLU A 273 -10.50 -17.13 9.08
C GLU A 273 -9.33 -17.72 9.87
N ALA A 274 -8.10 -17.38 9.51
CA ALA A 274 -6.91 -17.84 10.23
C ALA A 274 -6.75 -17.23 11.64
N ASN A 275 -7.36 -16.06 11.90
CA ASN A 275 -7.16 -15.30 13.13
C ASN A 275 -8.39 -15.27 14.06
N VAL A 276 -9.48 -15.93 13.70
CA VAL A 276 -10.68 -16.04 14.54
C VAL A 276 -11.13 -17.49 14.68
N SER A 277 -11.58 -17.87 15.88
CA SER A 277 -12.03 -19.24 16.14
C SER A 277 -13.46 -19.54 15.63
N HIS A 278 -14.16 -18.53 15.09
CA HIS A 278 -15.55 -18.65 14.67
C HIS A 278 -15.65 -19.52 13.39
N PRO A 279 -16.33 -20.68 13.42
CA PRO A 279 -16.27 -21.69 12.36
C PRO A 279 -16.96 -21.27 11.05
N ARG A 280 -17.78 -20.22 11.09
CA ARG A 280 -18.52 -19.67 9.94
C ARG A 280 -18.37 -18.14 9.86
N VAL A 281 -17.16 -17.63 10.07
CA VAL A 281 -16.93 -16.17 10.11
C VAL A 281 -17.23 -15.48 8.78
N SER A 282 -17.05 -16.19 7.65
CA SER A 282 -17.44 -15.74 6.32
C SER A 282 -18.93 -15.38 6.23
N ASP A 283 -19.80 -16.16 6.87
CA ASP A 283 -21.23 -15.89 6.88
C ASP A 283 -21.57 -14.61 7.64
N LEU A 284 -20.83 -14.27 8.71
CA LEU A 284 -21.04 -12.99 9.40
C LEU A 284 -20.74 -11.79 8.48
N VAL A 285 -19.90 -11.98 7.46
CA VAL A 285 -19.51 -10.93 6.50
C VAL A 285 -20.46 -10.89 5.30
N PHE A 286 -20.78 -12.05 4.71
CA PHE A 286 -21.51 -12.12 3.43
C PHE A 286 -22.99 -12.46 3.57
N HIS A 287 -23.38 -13.08 4.68
CA HIS A 287 -24.73 -13.58 4.96
C HIS A 287 -25.16 -13.28 6.41
N PRO A 288 -25.14 -11.99 6.83
CA PRO A 288 -25.43 -11.65 8.21
C PRO A 288 -26.85 -12.09 8.58
N SER A 289 -27.00 -12.66 9.77
CA SER A 289 -28.28 -13.17 10.26
C SER A 289 -29.30 -12.03 10.43
N ASP A 290 -30.59 -12.38 10.51
CA ASP A 290 -31.69 -11.40 10.69
C ASP A 290 -31.53 -10.48 11.93
N ILE A 291 -30.65 -10.84 12.87
CA ILE A 291 -30.33 -10.10 14.09
C ILE A 291 -29.28 -8.99 13.85
N LEU A 292 -28.49 -9.07 12.77
CA LEU A 292 -27.44 -8.15 12.37
C LEU A 292 -27.75 -7.55 11.00
N GLN A 293 -28.78 -6.70 10.89
CA GLN A 293 -29.06 -6.00 9.63
C GLN A 293 -28.01 -4.91 9.36
N ASP A 294 -27.27 -5.03 8.26
CA ASP A 294 -26.18 -4.13 7.84
C ASP A 294 -25.12 -3.86 8.94
N PRO A 295 -24.46 -4.93 9.43
CA PRO A 295 -23.58 -4.80 10.57
C PRO A 295 -22.29 -4.07 10.19
N SER A 296 -21.86 -3.16 11.07
CA SER A 296 -20.56 -2.52 10.93
C SER A 296 -19.42 -3.55 11.07
N ALA A 297 -18.25 -3.23 10.55
CA ALA A 297 -17.08 -4.10 10.67
C ALA A 297 -16.74 -4.42 12.14
N GLU A 298 -16.94 -3.46 13.05
CA GLU A 298 -16.77 -3.64 14.49
C GLU A 298 -17.76 -4.66 15.05
N GLN A 299 -19.03 -4.60 14.63
CA GLN A 299 -20.06 -5.53 15.08
C GLN A 299 -19.80 -6.96 14.60
N ILE A 300 -19.33 -7.12 13.36
CA ILE A 300 -18.94 -8.42 12.80
C ILE A 300 -17.77 -9.01 13.59
N VAL A 301 -16.73 -8.21 13.88
CA VAL A 301 -15.56 -8.67 14.65
C VAL A 301 -15.94 -9.01 16.09
N ASP A 302 -16.76 -8.18 16.73
CA ASP A 302 -17.22 -8.46 18.09
C ASP A 302 -18.02 -9.77 18.16
N GLU A 303 -18.85 -10.05 17.15
CA GLU A 303 -19.58 -11.31 17.08
C GLU A 303 -18.66 -12.50 16.80
N ALA A 304 -17.70 -12.36 15.88
CA ALA A 304 -16.72 -13.39 15.60
C ALA A 304 -15.88 -13.76 16.84
N LEU A 305 -15.49 -12.76 17.66
CA LEU A 305 -14.67 -12.96 18.85
C LEU A 305 -15.45 -13.50 20.07
N LYS A 306 -16.79 -13.39 20.08
CA LYS A 306 -17.62 -14.00 21.14
C LYS A 306 -17.60 -15.53 21.08
N TYR A 307 -17.41 -16.12 19.90
CA TYR A 307 -17.41 -17.56 19.75
C TYR A 307 -16.27 -18.20 20.54
N ARG A 308 -16.63 -19.12 21.43
CA ARG A 308 -15.70 -19.98 22.17
C ARG A 308 -15.86 -21.41 21.66
N PRO A 309 -14.82 -22.03 21.10
CA PRO A 309 -14.86 -23.44 20.75
C PRO A 309 -15.28 -24.27 21.96
N ILE A 310 -16.17 -25.24 21.76
CA ILE A 310 -16.49 -26.22 22.79
C ILE A 310 -15.27 -27.14 22.91
N ALA A 311 -14.59 -27.10 24.05
CA ALA A 311 -13.52 -28.05 24.36
C ALA A 311 -14.15 -29.44 24.55
N LEU A 312 -13.75 -30.39 23.71
CA LEU A 312 -14.07 -31.81 23.85
C LEU A 312 -13.02 -32.51 24.73
#